data_AF-A0A164N8C3-F1
#
_entry.id   AF-A0A164N8C3-F1
#
_cell.length_a   1.000
_cell.length_b   1.000
_cell.length_c   1.000
_cell.angle_alpha   90.00
_cell.angle_beta   90.00
_cell.angle_gamma   90.00
#
_symmetry.space_group_name_H-M   'P 1'
#
loop_
_entity.id
_entity.type
_entity.pdbx_description
1 polymer ?
#
loop_
_entity_poly.entity_id
_entity_poly.type
_entity_poly.pdbx_seq_one_letter_code
_entity_poly.pdbx_strand_id
1 'polypeptide(L)'
;MHVFTLQDGETSFLDAGEGWMDLAGFESWRTEVWGNAAVRELGARFFPVLAEGDLWVYPDKVLEFARECASLSDNLSTIAPFPYPPWPDATHLRVIDAVASRLAHIQIAVGRALGVGGGVVIW
;
A
#
# COMPACT_ATOMS: atom_id res chain seq x y z
N MET A 1 0.74 -6.63 5.74
CA MET A 1 0.21 -6.85 4.38
C MET A 1 0.46 -8.29 3.99
N HIS A 2 -0.57 -8.95 3.45
CA HIS A 2 -0.51 -10.37 3.08
C HIS A 2 -1.20 -10.60 1.74
N VAL A 3 -0.75 -11.65 1.06
CA VAL A 3 -1.43 -12.20 -0.12
C VAL A 3 -2.31 -13.35 0.33
N PHE A 4 -3.52 -13.44 -0.21
CA PHE A 4 -4.43 -14.54 0.08
C PHE A 4 -5.01 -15.11 -1.21
N THR A 5 -5.45 -16.36 -1.17
CA THR A 5 -6.29 -16.96 -2.21
C THR A 5 -7.72 -17.12 -1.69
N LEU A 6 -8.68 -17.16 -2.62
CA LEU A 6 -10.07 -17.48 -2.34
C LEU A 6 -10.43 -18.79 -3.02
N GLN A 7 -10.86 -19.78 -2.25
CA GLN A 7 -11.43 -21.03 -2.75
C GLN A 7 -12.75 -21.28 -2.03
N ASP A 8 -13.84 -21.46 -2.77
CA ASP A 8 -15.18 -21.70 -2.23
C ASP A 8 -15.65 -20.67 -1.16
N GLY A 9 -15.16 -19.44 -1.25
CA GLY A 9 -15.46 -18.36 -0.32
C GLY A 9 -14.57 -18.33 0.94
N GLU A 10 -13.65 -19.27 1.08
CA GLU A 10 -12.68 -19.30 2.17
C GLU A 10 -11.36 -18.61 1.80
N THR A 11 -10.86 -17.79 2.71
CA THR A 11 -9.58 -17.06 2.59
C THR A 11 -8.45 -17.90 3.13
N SER A 12 -7.42 -18.16 2.31
CA SER A 12 -6.16 -18.77 2.76
C SER A 12 -5.00 -17.81 2.56
N PHE A 13 -4.31 -17.43 3.63
CA PHE A 13 -3.13 -16.56 3.56
C PHE A 13 -1.92 -17.33 3.09
N LEU A 14 -1.16 -16.74 2.18
CA LEU A 14 0.11 -17.29 1.72
C LEU A 14 1.24 -16.81 2.62
N ASP A 15 2.09 -17.74 3.03
CA ASP A 15 3.26 -17.42 3.84
C ASP A 15 4.16 -16.39 3.13
N ALA A 16 4.54 -15.39 3.90
CA ALA A 16 5.57 -14.43 3.55
C ALA A 16 6.92 -15.16 3.59
N GLY A 17 7.59 -15.32 2.45
CA GLY A 17 8.93 -15.93 2.40
C GLY A 17 9.96 -15.09 3.17
N GLU A 18 11.18 -15.63 3.35
CA GLU A 18 12.27 -14.88 4.00
C GLU A 18 12.52 -13.52 3.30
N GLY A 19 12.66 -12.46 4.11
CA GLY A 19 12.90 -11.10 3.63
C GLY A 19 11.65 -10.32 3.24
N TRP A 20 10.45 -10.90 3.40
CA TRP A 20 9.20 -10.18 3.20
C TRP A 20 8.98 -9.14 4.31
N MET A 21 8.88 -7.87 3.92
CA MET A 21 8.34 -6.84 4.81
C MET A 21 6.82 -6.80 4.68
N ASP A 22 6.14 -7.12 5.76
CA ASP A 22 4.69 -7.06 5.87
C ASP A 22 4.17 -5.64 6.18
N LEU A 23 5.03 -4.65 6.42
CA LEU A 23 4.59 -3.32 6.86
C LEU A 23 4.33 -2.37 5.70
N ALA A 24 3.16 -1.71 5.72
CA ALA A 24 2.81 -0.60 4.84
C ALA A 24 3.26 0.78 5.37
N GLY A 25 4.04 0.82 6.45
CA GLY A 25 4.51 2.05 7.07
C GLY A 25 4.24 2.10 8.56
N PHE A 26 4.28 3.30 9.13
CA PHE A 26 3.82 3.55 10.49
C PHE A 26 2.30 3.58 10.55
N GLU A 27 1.74 3.40 11.75
CA GLU A 27 0.29 3.56 11.95
C GLU A 27 -0.20 4.96 11.50
N SER A 28 0.58 6.02 11.74
CA SER A 28 0.24 7.37 11.28
C SER A 28 0.17 7.50 9.75
N TRP A 29 0.84 6.63 8.99
CA TRP A 29 0.81 6.68 7.53
C TRP A 29 -0.54 6.32 6.94
N ARG A 30 -1.37 5.60 7.70
CA ARG A 30 -2.77 5.33 7.32
C ARG A 30 -3.50 6.61 6.97
N THR A 31 -3.31 7.68 7.73
CA THR A 31 -4.01 8.96 7.54
C THR A 31 -3.12 10.02 6.88
N GLU A 32 -1.83 10.06 7.21
CA GLU A 32 -0.91 11.12 6.76
C GLU A 32 -0.32 10.87 5.36
N VAL A 33 -0.20 9.61 4.95
CA VAL A 33 0.33 9.21 3.63
C VAL A 33 -0.78 8.65 2.76
N TRP A 34 -1.28 7.46 3.09
CA TRP A 34 -2.21 6.70 2.25
C TRP A 34 -3.62 7.28 2.23
N GLY A 35 -4.03 7.81 3.38
CA GLY A 35 -5.35 8.40 3.62
C GLY A 35 -5.45 9.89 3.34
N ASN A 36 -4.37 10.54 2.91
CA ASN A 36 -4.37 11.99 2.80
C ASN A 36 -5.19 12.48 1.59
N ALA A 37 -5.48 13.78 1.58
CA ALA A 37 -6.29 14.39 0.53
C ALA A 37 -5.64 14.27 -0.86
N ALA A 38 -4.32 14.41 -0.94
CA ALA A 38 -3.58 14.35 -2.20
C ALA A 38 -3.70 12.98 -2.89
N VAL A 39 -3.69 11.89 -2.12
CA VAL A 39 -3.95 10.54 -2.66
C VAL A 39 -5.35 10.45 -3.28
N ARG A 40 -6.38 11.01 -2.63
CA ARG A 40 -7.75 11.05 -3.19
C ARG A 40 -7.84 11.92 -4.45
N GLU A 41 -7.15 13.07 -4.47
CA GLU A 41 -7.12 13.98 -5.61
C GLU A 41 -6.44 13.36 -6.85
N LEU A 42 -5.51 12.42 -6.65
CA LEU A 42 -4.95 11.60 -7.73
C LEU A 42 -5.92 10.53 -8.26
N GLY A 43 -7.13 10.45 -7.70
CA GLY A 43 -8.17 9.50 -8.11
C GLY A 43 -8.06 8.12 -7.45
N ALA A 44 -7.21 7.98 -6.42
CA ALA A 44 -7.07 6.74 -5.68
C ALA A 44 -8.35 6.40 -4.92
N ARG A 45 -8.71 5.13 -4.92
CA ARG A 45 -9.91 4.56 -4.28
C ARG A 45 -9.56 3.47 -3.27
N PHE A 46 -8.42 2.80 -3.41
CA PHE A 46 -8.02 1.74 -2.48
C PHE A 46 -7.23 2.30 -1.30
N PHE A 47 -6.12 3.00 -1.54
CA PHE A 47 -5.28 3.54 -0.46
C PHE A 47 -6.01 4.40 0.57
N PRO A 48 -6.97 5.27 0.20
CA PRO A 48 -7.72 6.06 1.17
C PRO A 48 -8.49 5.26 2.22
N VAL A 49 -8.83 3.99 1.93
CA VAL A 49 -9.51 3.09 2.89
C VAL A 49 -8.65 2.86 4.13
N LEU A 50 -7.31 2.89 3.99
CA LEU A 50 -6.39 2.68 5.10
C LEU A 50 -6.58 3.68 6.24
N ALA A 51 -7.09 4.89 5.96
CA ALA A 51 -7.40 5.89 6.99
C ALA A 51 -8.46 5.42 8.00
N GLU A 52 -9.33 4.51 7.59
CA GLU A 52 -10.54 4.11 8.34
C GLU A 52 -10.50 2.64 8.78
N GLY A 53 -9.67 1.82 8.16
CA GLY A 53 -9.55 0.40 8.50
C GLY A 53 -8.69 -0.36 7.50
N ASP A 54 -8.77 -1.68 7.52
CA ASP A 54 -7.91 -2.53 6.72
C ASP A 54 -8.38 -2.54 5.26
N LEU A 55 -7.42 -2.49 4.34
CA LEU A 55 -7.70 -2.52 2.91
C LEU A 55 -7.69 -3.96 2.42
N TRP A 56 -8.85 -4.44 1.99
CA TRP A 56 -9.02 -5.71 1.30
C TRP A 56 -9.18 -5.50 -0.21
N VAL A 57 -8.24 -6.05 -0.98
CA VAL A 57 -8.27 -6.05 -2.45
C VAL A 57 -8.48 -7.47 -2.92
N TYR A 58 -9.70 -7.76 -3.36
CA TYR A 58 -10.09 -9.07 -3.87
C TYR A 58 -9.48 -9.35 -5.26
N PRO A 59 -9.36 -10.64 -5.66
CA PRO A 59 -8.66 -11.04 -6.89
C PRO A 59 -9.09 -10.30 -8.16
N ASP A 60 -10.38 -10.02 -8.30
CA ASP A 60 -10.96 -9.30 -9.44
C ASP A 60 -10.56 -7.81 -9.48
N LYS A 61 -10.09 -7.27 -8.35
CA LYS A 61 -9.67 -5.87 -8.18
C LYS A 61 -8.17 -5.66 -8.11
N VAL A 62 -7.37 -6.72 -8.02
CA VAL A 62 -5.91 -6.60 -7.92
C VAL A 62 -5.29 -5.87 -9.11
N LEU A 63 -5.81 -6.06 -10.33
CA LEU A 63 -5.31 -5.34 -11.50
C LEU A 63 -5.61 -3.83 -11.45
N GLU A 64 -6.78 -3.44 -10.95
CA GLU A 64 -7.13 -2.03 -10.73
C GLU A 64 -6.23 -1.42 -9.65
N PHE A 65 -6.00 -2.15 -8.56
CA PHE A 65 -5.11 -1.72 -7.49
C PHE A 65 -3.65 -1.61 -7.93
N ALA A 66 -3.18 -2.49 -8.83
CA ALA A 66 -1.85 -2.40 -9.42
C ALA A 66 -1.63 -1.08 -10.16
N ARG A 67 -2.65 -0.62 -10.90
CA ARG A 67 -2.61 0.68 -11.61
C ARG A 67 -2.60 1.85 -10.64
N GLU A 68 -3.35 1.76 -9.55
CA GLU A 68 -3.30 2.77 -8.49
C GLU A 68 -1.92 2.83 -7.83
N CYS A 69 -1.31 1.68 -7.52
CA CYS A 69 0.06 1.63 -7.00
C CYS A 69 1.06 2.29 -7.96
N ALA A 70 0.92 2.07 -9.27
CA ALA A 70 1.76 2.73 -10.27
C ALA A 70 1.54 4.26 -10.27
N SER A 71 0.29 4.71 -10.25
CA SER A 71 -0.05 6.13 -10.21
C SER A 71 0.51 6.84 -8.97
N LEU A 72 0.46 6.21 -7.79
CA LEU A 72 1.09 6.77 -6.58
C LEU A 72 2.61 6.79 -6.67
N SER A 73 3.22 5.79 -7.31
CA SER A 73 4.67 5.75 -7.52
C SER A 73 5.16 6.91 -8.38
N ASP A 74 4.36 7.34 -9.36
CA ASP A 74 4.67 8.49 -10.21
C ASP A 74 4.48 9.84 -9.48
N ASN A 75 3.83 9.85 -8.31
CA ASN A 75 3.43 11.05 -7.58
C ASN A 75 3.93 11.08 -6.13
N LEU A 76 5.04 10.41 -5.84
CA LEU A 76 5.56 10.25 -4.47
C LEU A 76 5.79 11.58 -3.73
N SER A 77 6.30 12.61 -4.40
CA SER A 77 6.52 13.94 -3.81
C SER A 77 5.24 14.66 -3.41
N THR A 78 4.11 14.27 -3.99
CA THR A 78 2.79 14.85 -3.73
C THR A 78 2.13 14.19 -2.53
N ILE A 79 2.36 12.89 -2.34
CA ILE A 79 1.73 12.11 -1.27
C ILE A 79 2.59 11.98 -0.02
N ALA A 80 3.91 12.21 -0.12
CA ALA A 80 4.81 12.20 1.01
C ALA A 80 4.53 13.41 1.92
N PRO A 81 4.19 13.20 3.22
CA PRO A 81 3.91 14.28 4.14
C PRO A 81 5.18 15.07 4.43
N PHE A 82 5.12 16.39 4.33
CA PHE A 82 6.22 17.27 4.72
C PHE A 82 5.71 18.61 5.27
N PRO A 83 6.19 19.07 6.44
CA PRO A 83 7.11 18.38 7.36
C PRO A 83 6.47 17.10 7.95
N TYR A 84 7.28 16.10 8.28
CA TYR A 84 6.80 14.83 8.87
C TYR A 84 7.15 14.76 10.36
N PRO A 85 6.20 15.02 11.29
CA PRO A 85 6.49 15.21 12.70
C PRO A 85 7.24 14.06 13.39
N PRO A 86 6.98 12.77 13.07
CA PRO A 86 7.74 11.67 13.65
C PRO A 86 9.23 11.69 13.29
N TRP A 87 9.62 12.38 12.22
CA TRP A 87 11.01 12.61 11.83
C TRP A 87 11.28 14.11 11.58
N PRO A 88 11.37 14.93 12.64
CA PRO A 88 11.42 16.38 12.50
C PRO A 88 12.67 16.88 11.76
N ASP A 89 13.77 16.12 11.81
CA ASP A 89 15.03 16.44 11.13
C ASP A 89 15.16 15.75 9.76
N ALA A 90 14.16 14.99 9.31
CA ALA A 90 14.22 14.34 8.01
C ALA A 90 14.04 15.35 6.87
N THR A 91 14.87 15.23 5.84
CA THR A 91 14.65 15.93 4.57
C THR A 91 13.40 15.37 3.89
N HIS A 92 12.74 16.18 3.06
CA HIS A 92 11.59 15.71 2.29
C HIS A 92 11.96 14.50 1.41
N LEU A 93 13.16 14.49 0.81
CA LEU A 93 13.67 13.35 0.04
C LEU A 93 13.72 12.07 0.86
N ARG A 94 14.15 12.12 2.12
CA ARG A 94 14.16 10.95 3.00
C ARG A 94 12.74 10.43 3.28
N VAL A 95 11.74 11.31 3.40
CA VAL A 95 10.34 10.89 3.57
C VAL A 95 9.83 10.25 2.28
N ILE A 96 10.12 10.85 1.12
CA ILE A 96 9.79 10.31 -0.20
C ILE A 96 10.38 8.90 -0.37
N ASP A 97 11.67 8.72 -0.09
CA ASP A 97 12.34 7.42 -0.19
C ASP A 97 11.70 6.37 0.73
N ALA A 98 11.30 6.78 1.93
CA ALA A 98 10.61 5.91 2.86
C ALA A 98 9.25 5.48 2.31
N VAL A 99 8.44 6.41 1.79
CA VAL A 99 7.13 6.11 1.18
C VAL A 99 7.30 5.22 -0.05
N ALA A 100 8.27 5.53 -0.91
CA ALA A 100 8.61 4.75 -2.09
C ALA A 100 8.95 3.30 -1.75
N SER A 101 9.77 3.09 -0.72
CA SER A 101 10.14 1.75 -0.25
C SER A 101 8.92 0.95 0.24
N ARG A 102 7.97 1.55 0.96
CA ARG A 102 6.76 0.85 1.40
C ARG A 102 5.84 0.53 0.22
N LEU A 103 5.67 1.47 -0.71
CA LEU A 103 4.88 1.25 -1.91
C LEU A 103 5.46 0.14 -2.78
N ALA A 104 6.79 0.04 -2.89
CA ALA A 104 7.46 -1.04 -3.61
C ALA A 104 7.15 -2.42 -3.00
N HIS A 105 7.11 -2.56 -1.66
CA HIS A 105 6.69 -3.82 -1.04
C HIS A 105 5.23 -4.16 -1.32
N ILE A 106 4.34 -3.15 -1.34
CA ILE A 106 2.94 -3.34 -1.72
C ILE A 106 2.85 -3.82 -3.17
N GLN A 107 3.62 -3.24 -4.08
CA GLN A 107 3.68 -3.66 -5.49
C GLN A 107 4.19 -5.11 -5.63
N ILE A 108 5.16 -5.54 -4.83
CA ILE A 108 5.60 -6.94 -4.78
C ILE A 108 4.45 -7.86 -4.33
N ALA A 109 3.67 -7.46 -3.32
CA ALA A 109 2.48 -8.19 -2.89
C ALA A 109 1.41 -8.27 -3.96
N VAL A 110 1.15 -7.17 -4.66
CA VAL A 110 0.24 -7.13 -5.81
C VAL A 110 0.71 -8.05 -6.94
N GLY A 111 2.00 -8.03 -7.29
CA GLY A 111 2.56 -8.91 -8.31
C GLY A 111 2.42 -10.39 -7.94
N ARG A 112 2.66 -10.74 -6.68
CA ARG A 112 2.44 -12.09 -6.17
C ARG A 112 0.97 -12.50 -6.22
N ALA A 113 0.05 -11.61 -5.80
CA ALA A 113 -1.39 -11.85 -5.86
C ALA A 113 -1.87 -12.11 -7.30
N LEU A 114 -1.42 -11.32 -8.27
CA LEU A 114 -1.69 -11.56 -9.69
C LEU A 114 -1.19 -12.94 -10.15
N GLY A 115 0.03 -13.31 -9.74
CA GLY A 115 0.64 -14.60 -10.10
C GLY A 115 -0.11 -15.83 -9.59
N VAL A 116 -0.80 -15.72 -8.45
CA VAL A 116 -1.56 -16.82 -7.83
C VAL A 116 -3.07 -16.72 -8.06
N GLY A 117 -3.56 -15.68 -8.74
CA GLY A 117 -5.00 -15.41 -8.86
C GLY A 117 -5.66 -15.05 -7.52
N GLY A 118 -4.89 -14.47 -6.60
CA GLY A 118 -5.28 -14.14 -5.24
C GLY A 118 -5.56 -12.65 -5.03
N GLY A 119 -5.81 -12.26 -3.79
CA GLY A 119 -6.00 -10.89 -3.34
C GLY A 119 -4.88 -10.41 -2.41
N VAL A 120 -4.96 -9.13 -2.02
CA VAL A 120 -4.04 -8.50 -1.06
C VAL A 120 -4.86 -7.93 0.10
N VAL A 121 -4.38 -8.11 1.33
CA VAL A 121 -4.87 -7.39 2.50
C VAL A 121 -3.75 -6.53 3.09
N ILE A 122 -4.08 -5.30 3.46
CA ILE A 122 -3.19 -4.38 4.17
C ILE A 122 -3.86 -4.00 5.48
N TRP A 123 -3.20 -4.35 6.57
CA TRP A 123 -3.55 -4.03 7.95
C TRP A 123 -2.65 -2.91 8.43
#